data_AF-A0A075FLE6-F1
#
_entry.id   AF-A0A075FLE6-F1
#
_cell.length_a   1.000
_cell.length_b   1.000
_cell.length_c   1.000
_cell.angle_alpha   90.00
_cell.angle_beta   90.00
_cell.angle_gamma   90.00
#
_symmetry.space_group_name_H-M   'P 1'
#
loop_
_entity.id
_entity.type
_entity.pdbx_description
1 polymer ?
#
loop_
_entity_poly.entity_id
_entity_poly.type
_entity_poly.pdbx_seq_one_letter_code
_entity_poly.pdbx_strand_id
1 'polypeptide(L)'
;MHNILVNSDDLDSDSKNMVMGTAPYGDHPTFSISVNHKRTYTGITDTDRALTIKEMANLCNSDNPKKQFTSSFKTPGHVPLLLASDGLLSSRKGHTEMSIYLTKLAKLQPVSAICEMMDAETYAALSVEKAKKYAKENAIPFIDGKKLYEFSKVR
;
A
#
# COMPACT_ATOMS: atom_id res chain seq x y z
N MET A 1 10.49 -4.18 4.10
CA MET A 1 11.76 -3.98 3.36
C MET A 1 12.80 -3.24 4.19
N HIS A 2 12.44 -2.18 4.93
CA HIS A 2 13.35 -1.50 5.87
C HIS A 2 14.18 -2.46 6.75
N ASN A 3 13.52 -3.38 7.46
CA ASN A 3 14.22 -4.39 8.28
C ASN A 3 15.12 -5.34 7.48
N ILE A 4 14.79 -5.64 6.22
CA ILE A 4 15.61 -6.52 5.39
C ILE A 4 16.88 -5.76 4.96
N LEU A 5 16.71 -4.51 4.52
CA LEU A 5 17.81 -3.68 4.07
C LEU A 5 18.74 -3.29 5.23
N VAL A 6 18.20 -2.85 6.36
CA VAL A 6 19.01 -2.40 7.51
C VAL A 6 19.86 -3.53 8.12
N ASN A 7 19.37 -4.78 8.01
CA ASN A 7 20.08 -5.96 8.50
C ASN A 7 20.97 -6.62 7.43
N SER A 8 21.09 -6.02 6.25
CA SER A 8 22.02 -6.51 5.22
C SER A 8 23.46 -6.17 5.62
N ASP A 9 24.35 -7.15 5.46
CA ASP A 9 25.79 -6.97 5.65
C ASP A 9 26.44 -6.15 4.51
N ASP A 10 25.75 -6.00 3.38
CA ASP A 10 26.23 -5.30 2.19
C ASP A 10 26.03 -3.77 2.24
N LEU A 11 25.33 -3.26 3.25
CA LEU A 11 25.10 -1.83 3.43
C LEU A 11 26.00 -1.23 4.52
N ASP A 12 26.63 -0.11 4.21
CA ASP A 12 27.35 0.71 5.18
C ASP A 12 26.40 1.41 6.17
N SER A 13 26.98 2.03 7.21
CA SER A 13 26.22 2.71 8.26
C SER A 13 25.37 3.87 7.73
N ASP A 14 25.87 4.62 6.76
CA ASP A 14 25.17 5.79 6.22
C ASP A 14 23.98 5.35 5.36
N SER A 15 24.17 4.30 4.56
CA SER A 15 23.11 3.63 3.81
C SER A 15 22.03 3.07 4.74
N LYS A 16 22.40 2.46 5.87
CA LYS A 16 21.45 1.98 6.89
C LYS A 16 20.68 3.12 7.55
N ASN A 17 21.34 4.23 7.84
CA ASN A 17 20.68 5.44 8.37
C ASN A 17 19.69 6.04 7.36
N MET A 18 20.05 6.07 6.07
CA MET A 18 19.15 6.50 4.99
C MET A 18 17.91 5.61 4.91
N VAL A 19 18.08 4.28 4.98
CA VAL A 19 16.96 3.31 4.98
C VAL A 19 16.03 3.58 6.16
N MET A 20 16.56 3.85 7.34
CA MET A 20 15.77 4.16 8.54
C MET A 20 15.34 5.64 8.63
N GLY A 21 15.45 6.41 7.54
CA GLY A 21 14.92 7.77 7.48
C GLY A 21 13.41 7.80 7.69
N THR A 22 12.91 8.85 8.34
CA THR A 22 11.48 9.14 8.44
C THR A 22 11.09 10.21 7.43
N ALA A 23 9.87 10.13 6.93
CA ALA A 23 9.32 11.22 6.14
C ALA A 23 8.96 12.41 7.06
N PRO A 24 8.79 13.64 6.52
CA PRO A 24 8.44 14.82 7.33
C PRO A 24 7.16 14.67 8.19
N TYR A 25 6.27 13.74 7.83
CA TYR A 25 5.07 13.40 8.59
C TYR A 25 5.30 12.36 9.71
N GLY A 26 6.55 12.00 10.00
CA GLY A 26 6.99 11.31 11.22
C GLY A 26 7.09 9.79 11.16
N ASP A 27 6.59 9.17 10.09
CA ASP A 27 6.62 7.71 9.92
C ASP A 27 7.64 7.28 8.86
N HIS A 28 8.17 6.06 8.99
CA HIS A 28 8.85 5.42 7.87
C HIS A 28 7.86 5.14 6.73
N PRO A 29 8.30 5.21 5.46
CA PRO A 29 7.51 4.74 4.35
C PRO A 29 7.15 3.25 4.51
N THR A 30 6.01 2.82 3.97
CA THR A 30 5.61 1.39 4.01
C THR A 30 6.04 0.61 2.77
N PHE A 31 6.91 1.18 1.94
CA PHE A 31 7.36 0.56 0.70
C PHE A 31 8.07 -0.78 0.95
N SER A 32 7.81 -1.71 0.03
CA SER A 32 8.44 -3.00 -0.07
C SER A 32 8.91 -3.25 -1.50
N ILE A 33 9.15 -4.52 -1.86
CA ILE A 33 9.46 -4.89 -3.25
C ILE A 33 8.34 -4.45 -4.21
N SER A 34 8.70 -4.25 -5.48
CA SER A 34 7.74 -4.13 -6.56
C SER A 34 7.65 -5.43 -7.34
N VAL A 35 6.46 -5.76 -7.83
CA VAL A 35 6.19 -7.06 -8.47
C VAL A 35 5.40 -6.93 -9.76
N ASN A 36 5.55 -7.95 -10.61
CA ASN A 36 4.64 -8.27 -11.71
C ASN A 36 4.21 -9.74 -11.54
N HIS A 37 2.99 -10.08 -11.97
CA HIS A 37 2.60 -11.48 -12.10
C HIS A 37 3.32 -12.14 -13.30
N LYS A 38 3.72 -13.41 -13.21
CA LYS A 38 4.52 -14.07 -14.28
C LYS A 38 3.79 -14.18 -15.62
N ARG A 39 2.45 -14.14 -15.60
CA ARG A 39 1.60 -14.13 -16.81
C ARG A 39 1.53 -12.77 -17.53
N THR A 40 2.03 -11.68 -16.94
CA THR A 40 2.05 -10.36 -17.59
C THR A 40 3.22 -10.27 -18.57
N TYR A 41 3.08 -9.44 -19.62
CA TYR A 41 4.16 -9.19 -20.56
C TYR A 41 5.13 -8.11 -20.04
N THR A 42 4.81 -6.83 -20.24
CA THR A 42 5.61 -5.72 -19.71
C THR A 42 5.31 -5.49 -18.24
N GLY A 43 4.07 -5.72 -17.79
CA GLY A 43 3.64 -5.49 -16.41
C GLY A 43 3.02 -4.11 -16.17
N ILE A 44 3.18 -3.15 -17.10
CA ILE A 44 2.79 -1.75 -16.87
C ILE A 44 1.38 -1.40 -17.35
N THR A 45 0.84 -2.18 -18.30
CA THR A 45 -0.51 -1.92 -18.83
C THR A 45 -1.55 -2.05 -17.73
N ASP A 46 -2.71 -1.41 -17.92
CA ASP A 46 -3.79 -1.50 -16.92
C ASP A 46 -4.22 -2.95 -16.69
N THR A 47 -4.32 -3.73 -17.76
CA THR A 47 -4.62 -5.17 -17.69
C THR A 47 -3.54 -5.93 -16.90
N ASP A 48 -2.26 -5.67 -17.15
CA ASP A 48 -1.17 -6.35 -16.46
C ASP A 48 -1.11 -6.00 -14.97
N ARG A 49 -1.27 -4.71 -14.63
CA ARG A 49 -1.29 -4.24 -13.25
C ARG A 49 -2.51 -4.77 -12.52
N ALA A 50 -3.69 -4.73 -13.14
CA ALA A 50 -4.92 -5.28 -12.57
C ALA A 50 -4.81 -6.79 -12.33
N LEU A 51 -4.23 -7.55 -13.27
CA LEU A 51 -3.96 -8.97 -13.08
C LEU A 51 -3.01 -9.19 -11.89
N THR A 52 -1.93 -8.43 -11.81
CA THR A 52 -0.96 -8.53 -10.72
C THR A 52 -1.60 -8.26 -9.35
N ILE A 53 -2.41 -7.20 -9.23
CA ILE A 53 -3.12 -6.83 -8.00
C ILE A 53 -4.17 -7.90 -7.65
N LYS A 54 -4.93 -8.38 -8.62
CA LYS A 54 -5.96 -9.42 -8.41
C LYS A 54 -5.35 -10.71 -7.89
N GLU A 55 -4.27 -11.19 -8.52
CA GLU A 55 -3.61 -12.42 -8.08
C GLU A 55 -2.94 -12.26 -6.71
N MET A 56 -2.52 -11.05 -6.33
CA MET A 56 -2.02 -10.78 -4.98
C MET A 56 -3.14 -11.00 -3.94
N ALA A 57 -4.34 -10.51 -4.20
CA ALA A 57 -5.50 -10.74 -3.33
C ALA A 57 -5.89 -12.23 -3.26
N ASN A 58 -5.74 -12.98 -4.35
CA ASN A 58 -6.03 -14.42 -4.38
C ASN A 58 -5.11 -15.26 -3.50
N LEU A 59 -3.91 -14.77 -3.15
CA LEU A 59 -2.99 -15.48 -2.25
C LEU A 59 -3.60 -15.71 -0.86
N CYS A 60 -4.53 -14.85 -0.42
CA CYS A 60 -5.21 -15.02 0.86
C CYS A 60 -6.10 -16.26 0.92
N ASN A 61 -6.45 -16.86 -0.23
CA ASN A 61 -7.22 -18.11 -0.31
C ASN A 61 -6.32 -19.35 -0.38
N SER A 62 -5.00 -19.19 -0.32
CA SER A 62 -4.03 -20.28 -0.48
C SER A 62 -3.73 -20.96 0.84
N ASP A 63 -3.66 -22.29 0.84
CA ASP A 63 -3.12 -23.06 1.98
C ASP A 63 -1.61 -22.83 2.17
N ASN A 64 -0.91 -22.41 1.11
CA ASN A 64 0.51 -22.06 1.17
C ASN A 64 0.81 -20.77 0.38
N PRO A 65 0.45 -19.60 0.94
CA PRO A 65 0.58 -18.31 0.26
C PRO A 65 2.03 -18.02 -0.16
N LYS A 66 3.02 -18.43 0.65
CA LYS A 66 4.44 -18.23 0.35
C LYS A 66 4.87 -18.97 -0.92
N LYS A 67 4.52 -20.27 -1.02
CA LYS A 67 4.85 -21.08 -2.20
C LYS A 67 4.14 -20.55 -3.45
N GLN A 68 2.88 -20.17 -3.32
CA GLN A 68 2.14 -19.60 -4.45
C GLN A 68 2.75 -18.27 -4.89
N PHE A 69 3.06 -17.36 -3.96
CA PHE A 69 3.68 -16.07 -4.26
C PHE A 69 4.98 -16.23 -5.06
N THR A 70 5.92 -17.04 -4.59
CA THR A 70 7.21 -17.24 -5.28
C THR A 70 7.07 -17.95 -6.63
N SER A 71 6.06 -18.81 -6.77
CA SER A 71 5.76 -19.47 -8.04
C SER A 71 5.06 -18.56 -9.06
N SER A 72 4.27 -17.57 -8.61
CA SER A 72 3.38 -16.77 -9.46
C SER A 72 3.89 -15.36 -9.78
N PHE A 73 4.80 -14.79 -8.98
CA PHE A 73 5.26 -13.41 -9.13
C PHE A 73 6.76 -13.32 -9.48
N LYS A 74 7.15 -12.20 -10.07
CA LYS A 74 8.55 -11.80 -10.32
C LYS A 74 8.80 -10.40 -9.75
N THR A 75 10.02 -10.16 -9.29
CA THR A 75 10.52 -8.88 -8.78
C THR A 75 11.86 -8.55 -9.46
N PRO A 76 12.16 -7.28 -9.82
CA PRO A 76 11.30 -6.10 -9.67
C PRO A 76 10.10 -6.11 -10.65
N GLY A 77 9.15 -5.20 -10.44
CA GLY A 77 8.00 -5.02 -11.33
C GLY A 77 7.34 -3.65 -11.21
N HIS A 78 6.14 -3.51 -11.79
CA HIS A 78 5.44 -2.23 -11.95
C HIS A 78 4.36 -1.98 -10.88
N VAL A 79 4.09 -2.96 -10.01
CA VAL A 79 3.18 -2.79 -8.87
C VAL A 79 4.01 -2.74 -7.58
N PRO A 80 4.25 -1.55 -7.00
CA PRO A 80 4.91 -1.43 -5.71
C PRO A 80 4.02 -2.02 -4.61
N LEU A 81 4.61 -2.82 -3.72
CA LEU A 81 3.89 -3.34 -2.56
C LEU A 81 4.10 -2.42 -1.36
N LEU A 82 3.02 -2.20 -0.61
CA LEU A 82 3.04 -1.57 0.69
C LEU A 82 2.65 -2.59 1.75
N LEU A 83 3.41 -2.66 2.83
CA LEU A 83 3.10 -3.55 3.95
C LEU A 83 2.50 -2.74 5.09
N ALA A 84 1.26 -3.05 5.46
CA ALA A 84 0.65 -2.50 6.65
C ALA A 84 1.34 -3.04 7.90
N SER A 85 1.44 -2.20 8.92
CA SER A 85 1.95 -2.60 10.24
C SER A 85 1.04 -3.64 10.89
N ASP A 86 1.60 -4.58 11.67
CA ASP A 86 0.82 -5.65 12.32
C ASP A 86 -0.29 -5.12 13.23
N GLY A 87 -0.02 -4.04 13.98
CA GLY A 87 -1.02 -3.35 14.81
C GLY A 87 -1.96 -2.41 14.03
N LEU A 88 -1.82 -2.32 12.71
CA LEU A 88 -2.58 -1.39 11.86
C LEU A 88 -2.60 0.04 12.47
N LEU A 89 -3.80 0.58 12.69
CA LEU A 89 -4.04 1.93 13.16
C LEU A 89 -3.59 2.19 14.60
N SER A 90 -3.32 1.17 15.42
CA SER A 90 -2.70 1.37 16.73
C SER A 90 -1.20 1.64 16.62
N SER A 91 -0.55 1.15 15.55
CA SER A 91 0.88 1.30 15.31
C SER A 91 1.21 2.48 14.41
N ARG A 92 0.45 2.65 13.31
CA ARG A 92 0.72 3.67 12.29
C ARG A 92 -0.56 4.19 11.67
N LYS A 93 -0.60 5.50 11.37
CA LYS A 93 -1.82 6.20 10.91
C LYS A 93 -1.72 6.63 9.45
N GLY A 94 -1.14 5.79 8.61
CA GLY A 94 -1.01 6.06 7.18
C GLY A 94 -2.13 5.43 6.35
N HIS A 95 -2.19 5.82 5.06
CA HIS A 95 -3.16 5.28 4.11
C HIS A 95 -3.04 3.76 3.95
N THR A 96 -1.83 3.20 4.06
CA THR A 96 -1.58 1.75 4.04
C THR A 96 -2.36 1.02 5.15
N GLU A 97 -2.27 1.49 6.40
CA GLU A 97 -3.01 0.87 7.50
C GLU A 97 -4.51 1.13 7.40
N MET A 98 -4.92 2.33 7.01
CA MET A 98 -6.32 2.69 6.85
C MET A 98 -7.03 1.86 5.78
N SER A 99 -6.37 1.61 4.64
CA SER A 99 -6.96 0.83 3.54
C SER A 99 -7.14 -0.65 3.93
N ILE A 100 -6.15 -1.24 4.61
CA ILE A 100 -6.26 -2.61 5.14
C ILE A 100 -7.27 -2.71 6.28
N TYR A 101 -7.39 -1.68 7.11
CA TYR A 101 -8.44 -1.64 8.13
C TYR A 101 -9.84 -1.61 7.52
N LEU A 102 -10.05 -0.83 6.46
CA LEU A 102 -11.33 -0.75 5.74
C LEU A 102 -11.71 -2.09 5.08
N THR A 103 -10.77 -2.80 4.45
CA THR A 103 -11.07 -4.12 3.87
C THR A 103 -11.50 -5.12 4.94
N LYS A 104 -10.85 -5.11 6.11
CA LYS A 104 -11.26 -5.91 7.27
C LYS A 104 -12.66 -5.56 7.78
N LEU A 105 -12.99 -4.26 7.91
CA LEU A 105 -14.34 -3.83 8.29
C LEU A 105 -15.40 -4.31 7.30
N ALA A 106 -15.06 -4.34 6.01
CA ALA A 106 -15.93 -4.82 4.94
C ALA A 106 -15.98 -6.37 4.82
N LYS A 107 -15.26 -7.11 5.67
CA LYS A 107 -15.09 -8.58 5.60
C LYS A 107 -14.53 -9.05 4.25
N LEU A 108 -13.66 -8.24 3.65
CA LEU A 108 -12.93 -8.56 2.42
C LEU A 108 -11.52 -9.05 2.73
N GLN A 109 -10.84 -9.56 1.71
CA GLN A 109 -9.42 -9.91 1.82
C GLN A 109 -8.60 -8.66 2.19
N PRO A 110 -7.59 -8.78 3.09
CA PRO A 110 -6.80 -7.66 3.58
C PRO A 110 -5.76 -7.21 2.54
N VAL A 111 -6.21 -6.88 1.34
CA VAL A 111 -5.41 -6.38 0.21
C VAL A 111 -6.16 -5.23 -0.44
N SER A 112 -5.48 -4.12 -0.70
CA SER A 112 -6.05 -2.93 -1.34
C SER A 112 -5.06 -2.33 -2.33
N ALA A 113 -5.56 -1.83 -3.46
CA ALA A 113 -4.80 -0.93 -4.33
C ALA A 113 -5.17 0.51 -3.98
N ILE A 114 -4.16 1.37 -3.81
CA ILE A 114 -4.33 2.79 -3.51
C ILE A 114 -3.49 3.62 -4.49
N CYS A 115 -3.92 4.85 -4.73
CA CYS A 115 -3.21 5.83 -5.55
C CYS A 115 -3.51 7.22 -5.00
N GLU A 116 -2.48 8.02 -4.80
CA GLU A 116 -2.61 9.40 -4.34
C GLU A 116 -3.27 10.28 -5.40
N MET A 117 -4.17 11.17 -4.96
CA MET A 117 -4.80 12.14 -5.83
C MET A 117 -3.89 13.35 -6.00
N MET A 118 -3.52 13.66 -7.24
CA MET A 118 -2.71 14.83 -7.60
C MET A 118 -3.61 15.94 -8.17
N ASP A 119 -3.25 17.18 -7.88
CA ASP A 119 -3.85 18.35 -8.50
C ASP A 119 -3.12 18.67 -9.81
N ALA A 120 -3.85 18.63 -10.93
CA ALA A 120 -3.26 18.87 -12.26
C ALA A 120 -2.88 20.33 -12.52
N GLU A 121 -3.42 21.29 -11.75
CA GLU A 121 -3.13 22.71 -11.91
C GLU A 121 -1.87 23.11 -11.11
N THR A 122 -1.78 22.62 -9.87
CA THR A 122 -0.70 22.99 -8.95
C THR A 122 0.45 21.97 -8.93
N TYR A 123 0.24 20.78 -9.50
CA TYR A 123 1.14 19.63 -9.44
C TYR A 123 1.46 19.15 -8.01
N ALA A 124 0.68 19.61 -7.03
CA ALA A 124 0.76 19.19 -5.63
C ALA A 124 -0.26 18.08 -5.34
N ALA A 125 -0.25 17.58 -4.10
CA ALA A 125 -1.33 16.71 -3.63
C ALA A 125 -2.67 17.46 -3.67
N LEU A 126 -3.74 16.77 -4.10
CA LEU A 126 -5.07 17.35 -4.19
C LEU A 126 -5.57 17.76 -2.80
N SER A 127 -6.07 18.99 -2.67
CA SER A 127 -6.60 19.47 -1.39
C SER A 127 -7.81 18.63 -0.94
N VAL A 128 -8.01 18.52 0.37
CA VAL A 128 -9.13 17.77 0.95
C VAL A 128 -10.48 18.28 0.45
N GLU A 129 -10.62 19.59 0.25
CA GLU A 129 -11.85 20.20 -0.29
C GLU A 129 -12.10 19.78 -1.73
N LYS A 130 -11.08 19.83 -2.60
CA LYS A 130 -11.17 19.37 -3.99
C LYS A 130 -11.44 17.86 -4.04
N ALA A 131 -10.81 17.05 -3.17
CA ALA A 131 -11.06 15.62 -3.07
C ALA A 131 -12.50 15.29 -2.65
N LYS A 132 -13.07 16.01 -1.67
CA LYS A 132 -14.48 15.88 -1.26
C LYS A 132 -15.43 16.25 -2.39
N LYS A 133 -15.12 17.32 -3.13
CA LYS A 133 -15.90 17.73 -4.31
C LYS A 133 -15.90 16.63 -5.38
N TYR A 134 -14.71 16.15 -5.76
CA TYR A 134 -14.55 15.05 -6.72
C TYR A 134 -15.33 13.80 -6.29
N ALA A 135 -15.22 13.41 -5.02
CA ALA A 135 -15.93 12.27 -4.46
C ALA A 135 -17.46 12.42 -4.60
N LYS A 136 -18.00 13.60 -4.27
CA LYS A 136 -19.43 13.90 -4.42
C LYS A 136 -19.88 13.83 -5.89
N GLU A 137 -19.13 14.43 -6.80
CA GLU A 137 -19.46 14.48 -8.23
C GLU A 137 -19.45 13.09 -8.89
N ASN A 138 -18.63 12.16 -8.38
CA ASN A 138 -18.49 10.81 -8.91
C ASN A 138 -19.20 9.74 -8.07
N ALA A 139 -20.03 10.14 -7.10
CA ALA A 139 -20.72 9.23 -6.17
C ALA A 139 -19.78 8.24 -5.44
N ILE A 140 -18.56 8.69 -5.12
CA ILE A 140 -17.57 7.93 -4.37
C ILE A 140 -17.67 8.32 -2.88
N PRO A 141 -17.77 7.37 -1.95
CA PRO A 141 -17.73 7.67 -0.52
C PRO A 141 -16.41 8.34 -0.11
N PHE A 142 -16.51 9.47 0.61
CA PHE A 142 -15.35 10.10 1.23
C PHE A 142 -15.25 9.69 2.70
N ILE A 143 -14.14 9.06 3.08
CA ILE A 143 -13.85 8.66 4.47
C ILE A 143 -12.73 9.53 5.01
N ASP A 144 -13.00 10.21 6.12
CA ASP A 144 -11.99 10.98 6.84
C ASP A 144 -11.10 10.05 7.68
N GLY A 145 -9.79 10.10 7.48
CA GLY A 145 -8.83 9.23 8.16
C GLY A 145 -8.81 9.41 9.68
N LYS A 146 -9.03 10.63 10.19
CA LYS A 146 -9.12 10.89 11.63
C LYS A 146 -10.36 10.25 12.21
N LYS A 147 -11.51 10.36 11.54
CA LYS A 147 -12.75 9.67 11.97
C LYS A 147 -12.59 8.16 11.95
N LEU A 148 -11.94 7.60 10.93
CA LEU A 148 -11.68 6.16 10.83
C LEU A 148 -10.79 5.68 11.99
N TYR A 149 -9.77 6.45 12.34
CA TYR A 149 -8.91 6.16 13.48
C TYR A 149 -9.64 6.22 14.82
N GLU A 150 -10.50 7.23 15.04
CA GLU A 150 -11.29 7.27 16.27
C GLU A 150 -12.28 6.10 16.34
N PHE A 151 -12.89 5.71 15.21
CA PHE A 151 -13.74 4.52 15.12
C PHE A 151 -12.99 3.24 15.49
N SER A 152 -11.71 3.13 15.12
CA SER A 152 -10.91 1.93 15.41
C SER A 152 -10.52 1.76 16.88
N LYS A 153 -10.70 2.78 17.73
CA LYS A 153 -10.40 2.69 19.17
C LYS A 153 -11.55 2.13 20.01
N VAL A 154 -12.77 2.15 19.48
CA VAL A 154 -14.00 1.85 20.23
C VAL A 154 -14.42 0.37 20.05
N ARG A 155 -13.69 -0.38 19.23
CA ARG A 155 -13.91 -1.81 18.94
C ARG A 155 -12.64 -2.61 19.19
#